data_AF-A0A8K0LWR1-F1
#
_entry.id   AF-A0A8K0LWR1-F1
#
_cell.length_a   1.000
_cell.length_b   1.000
_cell.length_c   1.000
_cell.angle_alpha   90.00
_cell.angle_beta   90.00
_cell.angle_gamma   90.00
#
_symmetry.space_group_name_H-M   'P 1'
#
loop_
_entity.id
_entity.type
_entity.pdbx_description
1 polymer ?
#
loop_
_entity_poly.entity_id
_entity_poly.type
_entity_poly.pdbx_seq_one_letter_code
_entity_poly.pdbx_strand_id
1 'polypeptide(L)'
;MRNLATSFYGEIPWYRSQAARSAWKQGRALQAIGGNENGAKAKELLDKAMELRHELVPDDGRPEPELVDDDWDKLVYYFFR
;
A
#
# COMPACT_ATOMS: atom_id res chain seq x y z
N MET A 1 -10.90 -2.61 -23.53
CA MET A 1 -11.85 -2.02 -22.57
C MET A 1 -11.05 -1.59 -21.35
N ARG A 2 -10.92 -0.29 -21.09
CA ARG A 2 -10.23 0.23 -19.90
C ARG A 2 -11.22 0.17 -18.74
N ASN A 3 -10.84 -0.49 -17.65
CA ASN A 3 -11.64 -0.56 -16.43
C ASN A 3 -11.85 0.87 -15.89
N LEU A 4 -13.04 1.42 -16.10
CA LEU A 4 -13.42 2.77 -15.66
C LEU A 4 -13.45 2.91 -14.13
N ALA A 5 -13.54 1.79 -13.40
CA ALA A 5 -13.53 1.79 -11.94
C ALA A 5 -12.24 2.36 -11.35
N THR A 6 -11.08 2.04 -11.91
CA THR A 6 -9.79 2.52 -11.39
C THR A 6 -9.56 4.01 -11.67
N SER A 7 -10.22 4.57 -12.70
CA SER A 7 -10.06 5.96 -13.11
C SER A 7 -10.79 6.95 -12.20
N PHE A 8 -11.90 6.54 -11.56
CA PHE A 8 -12.68 7.45 -10.72
C PHE A 8 -12.13 7.55 -9.28
N TYR A 9 -11.62 6.44 -8.73
CA TYR A 9 -11.08 6.42 -7.36
C TYR A 9 -9.63 6.91 -7.26
N GLY A 10 -8.83 6.84 -8.34
CA GLY A 10 -7.44 7.30 -8.36
C GLY A 10 -7.25 8.82 -8.20
N GLU A 11 -8.32 9.59 -8.42
CA GLU A 11 -8.38 11.06 -8.27
C GLU A 11 -8.85 11.50 -6.88
N ILE A 12 -9.30 10.55 -6.05
CA ILE A 12 -9.72 10.84 -4.67
C ILE A 12 -8.46 10.97 -3.81
N PRO A 13 -8.21 12.13 -3.17
CA PRO A 13 -6.93 12.40 -2.49
C PRO A 13 -6.52 11.35 -1.45
N TRP A 14 -7.49 10.75 -0.75
CA TRP A 14 -7.22 9.76 0.30
C TRP A 14 -7.15 8.31 -0.20
N TYR A 15 -7.58 8.02 -1.43
CA TYR A 15 -7.66 6.65 -1.93
C TYR A 15 -6.28 5.99 -2.00
N ARG A 16 -5.28 6.71 -2.52
CA ARG A 16 -3.92 6.18 -2.69
C ARG A 16 -3.28 5.82 -1.35
N SER A 17 -3.39 6.70 -0.35
CA SER A 17 -2.88 6.41 0.99
C SER A 17 -3.54 5.19 1.64
N GLN A 18 -4.87 5.07 1.51
CA GLN A 18 -5.60 3.92 2.05
C GLN A 18 -5.25 2.63 1.29
N ALA A 19 -5.13 2.69 -0.03
CA ALA A 19 -4.73 1.56 -0.87
C ALA A 19 -3.31 1.09 -0.54
N ALA A 20 -2.36 2.03 -0.39
CA ALA A 20 -0.98 1.73 -0.03
C ALA A 20 -0.90 1.01 1.32
N ARG A 21 -1.57 1.55 2.35
CA ARG A 21 -1.64 0.94 3.68
C ARG A 21 -2.30 -0.44 3.66
N SER A 22 -3.43 -0.57 2.96
CA SER A 22 -4.16 -1.83 2.87
C SER A 22 -3.33 -2.93 2.21
N ALA A 23 -2.68 -2.60 1.08
CA ALA A 23 -1.79 -3.51 0.38
C ALA A 23 -0.62 -3.95 1.28
N TRP A 24 0.02 -3.00 1.98
CA TRP A 24 1.12 -3.32 2.90
C TRP A 24 0.67 -4.28 4.02
N LYS A 25 -0.43 -3.98 4.70
CA LYS A 25 -0.98 -4.85 5.78
C LYS A 25 -1.33 -6.25 5.28
N GLN A 26 -1.98 -6.36 4.11
CA GLN A 26 -2.32 -7.66 3.53
C GLN A 26 -1.07 -8.44 3.12
N GLY A 27 -0.07 -7.77 2.53
CA GLY A 27 1.21 -8.38 2.17
C GLY A 27 1.92 -8.97 3.39
N ARG A 28 2.04 -8.19 4.47
CA ARG A 28 2.64 -8.66 5.74
C ARG A 28 1.88 -9.82 6.37
N ALA A 29 0.55 -9.77 6.34
CA ALA A 29 -0.29 -10.85 6.84
C ALA A 29 -0.06 -12.15 6.06
N LEU A 30 -0.03 -12.09 4.73
CA LEU A 30 0.22 -13.26 3.88
C LEU A 30 1.64 -13.82 4.06
N GLN A 31 2.65 -12.97 4.21
CA GLN A 31 4.00 -13.41 4.58
C GLN A 31 4.01 -14.16 5.91
N ALA A 32 3.30 -13.65 6.91
CA ALA A 32 3.22 -14.27 8.23
C ALA A 32 2.48 -15.63 8.21
N ILE A 33 1.44 -15.75 7.38
CA ILE A 33 0.73 -17.03 7.17
C ILE A 33 1.66 -18.05 6.48
N GLY A 34 2.49 -17.60 5.53
CA GLY A 34 3.44 -18.45 4.81
C GLY A 34 2.79 -19.35 3.76
N GLY A 35 3.60 -20.17 3.09
CA GLY A 35 3.20 -20.98 1.94
C GLY A 35 3.48 -20.29 0.59
N ASN A 36 3.75 -21.08 -0.46
CA ASN A 36 4.23 -20.55 -1.74
C ASN A 36 3.26 -19.58 -2.42
N GLU A 37 1.97 -19.90 -2.47
CA GLU A 37 0.95 -19.04 -3.07
C GLU A 37 0.81 -17.72 -2.32
N ASN A 38 0.82 -17.78 -0.99
CA ASN A 38 0.77 -16.60 -0.13
C ASN A 38 2.04 -15.75 -0.27
N GLY A 39 3.21 -16.37 -0.42
CA GLY A 39 4.47 -15.66 -0.65
C GLY A 39 4.47 -14.86 -1.96
N ALA A 40 3.99 -15.46 -3.05
CA ALA A 40 3.86 -14.77 -4.33
C ALA A 40 2.87 -13.60 -4.25
N LYS A 41 1.69 -13.81 -3.65
CA LYS A 41 0.70 -12.74 -3.50
C LYS A 41 1.15 -11.65 -2.53
N ALA A 42 1.85 -12.01 -1.46
CA ALA A 42 2.41 -11.05 -0.54
C ALA A 42 3.42 -10.14 -1.24
N LYS A 43 4.32 -10.70 -2.05
CA LYS A 43 5.28 -9.90 -2.82
C LYS A 43 4.57 -8.89 -3.73
N GLU A 44 3.56 -9.32 -4.47
CA GLU A 44 2.77 -8.43 -5.35
C GLU A 44 2.16 -7.26 -4.57
N LEU A 45 1.59 -7.54 -3.40
CA LEU A 45 0.97 -6.51 -2.55
C LEU A 45 1.99 -5.55 -1.94
N LEU A 46 3.14 -6.05 -1.49
CA LEU A 46 4.21 -5.22 -0.94
C LEU A 46 4.86 -4.35 -2.02
N ASP A 47 5.10 -4.89 -3.21
CA ASP A 47 5.57 -4.12 -4.37
C ASP A 47 4.56 -3.00 -4.70
N LYS A 48 3.26 -3.31 -4.70
CA LYS A 48 2.21 -2.32 -4.96
C LYS A 48 2.14 -1.23 -3.88
N ALA A 49 2.32 -1.61 -2.61
CA ALA A 49 2.37 -0.65 -1.52
C ALA A 49 3.54 0.32 -1.67
N MET A 50 4.71 -0.17 -2.06
CA MET A 50 5.90 0.65 -2.28
C MET A 50 5.79 1.56 -3.51
N GLU A 51 5.19 1.08 -4.60
CA GLU A 51 4.87 1.91 -5.77
C GLU A 51 4.03 3.13 -5.35
N LEU A 52 2.94 2.88 -4.62
CA LEU A 52 2.08 3.97 -4.12
C LEU A 52 2.79 4.84 -3.09
N ARG A 53 3.68 4.29 -2.27
CA ARG A 53 4.46 5.06 -1.30
C ARG A 53 5.38 6.05 -2.01
N HIS A 54 6.08 5.65 -3.07
CA HIS A 54 6.95 6.55 -3.81
C HIS A 54 6.16 7.65 -4.55
N GLU A 55 4.89 7.41 -4.90
CA GLU A 55 4.01 8.48 -5.39
C GLU A 55 3.62 9.48 -4.28
N LEU A 56 3.42 9.01 -3.05
CA LEU A 56 2.96 9.82 -1.91
C LEU A 56 4.11 10.54 -1.19
N VAL A 57 5.28 9.91 -1.11
CA VAL A 57 6.49 10.36 -0.40
C VAL A 57 7.72 10.05 -1.27
N PRO A 58 7.96 10.82 -2.35
CA PRO A 58 8.97 10.49 -3.37
C PRO A 58 10.41 10.46 -2.85
N ASP A 59 10.69 11.14 -1.74
CA ASP A 59 12.03 11.21 -1.13
C ASP A 59 12.28 10.09 -0.10
N ASP A 60 11.30 9.22 0.19
CA ASP A 60 11.48 8.11 1.12
C ASP A 60 12.15 6.91 0.42
N GLY A 61 13.47 6.80 0.60
CA GLY A 61 14.29 5.72 0.04
C GLY A 61 14.37 4.45 0.89
N ARG A 62 13.62 4.36 2.01
CA ARG A 62 13.65 3.17 2.87
C ARG A 62 13.00 1.96 2.17
N PRO A 63 13.58 0.76 2.29
CA PRO A 63 12.95 -0.45 1.79
C PRO A 63 11.74 -0.85 2.65
N GLU A 64 10.82 -1.61 2.08
CA GLU A 64 9.59 -2.06 2.76
C GLU A 64 9.81 -2.63 4.17
N PRO A 65 10.82 -3.49 4.44
CA PRO A 65 11.00 -4.08 5.75
C PRO A 65 11.35 -3.09 6.88
N GLU A 66 11.82 -1.89 6.55
CA GLU A 66 12.15 -0.83 7.52
C GLU A 66 10.94 0.04 7.87
N LEU A 67 9.85 -0.06 7.10
CA LEU A 67 8.64 0.71 7.33
C LEU A 67 7.77 0.04 8.38
N VAL A 68 7.23 0.85 9.29
CA VAL A 68 6.34 0.39 10.36
C VAL A 68 4.92 0.95 10.20
N ASP A 69 3.98 0.48 11.00
CA ASP A 69 2.57 0.93 10.96
C ASP A 69 2.44 2.46 10.92
N ASP A 70 3.18 3.17 11.77
CA ASP A 70 3.20 4.63 11.84
C ASP A 70 3.58 5.31 10.52
N ASP A 71 4.47 4.70 9.73
CA ASP A 71 4.90 5.23 8.43
C ASP A 71 3.78 5.21 7.38
N TRP A 72 2.78 4.35 7.57
CA TRP A 72 1.61 4.23 6.70
C TRP A 72 0.40 4.97 7.27
N ASP A 73 0.21 4.93 8.58
CA ASP A 73 -0.88 5.62 9.29
C ASP A 73 -0.78 7.14 9.12
N LYS A 74 0.43 7.70 9.07
CA LYS A 74 0.65 9.13 8.81
C LYS A 74 0.20 9.58 7.41
N LEU A 75 0.15 8.67 6.44
CA LEU A 75 -0.29 8.96 5.07
C LEU A 75 -1.82 8.99 4.93
N VAL A 76 -2.54 8.28 5.81
CA VAL A 76 -3.99 8.19 5.76
C VAL A 76 -4.60 9.42 6.46
N TYR A 77 -5.28 10.25 5.68
CA TYR A 77 -6.03 11.40 6.21
C TYR A 77 -7.32 10.90 6.88
N TYR A 78 -7.47 11.15 8.19
CA TYR A 78 -8.73 10.98 8.90
C TYR A 78 -9.44 12.33 8.93
N PHE A 79 -10.71 12.37 8.51
CA PHE A 79 -11.55 13.58 8.55
C PHE A 79 -11.83 14.10 9.97
N PHE A 80 -11.45 13.36 11.01
CA PHE A 80 -11.59 13.73 12.41
C PHE A 80 -10.22 13.62 13.08
N ARG A 81 -9.47 14.72 13.14
CA ARG A 81 -8.32 14.91 14.03
C ARG A 81 -8.56 16.16 14.86
#